data_AF-R7VRL2-F1
#
_entry.id   AF-R7VRL2-F1
#
_cell.length_a   1.000
_cell.length_b   1.000
_cell.length_c   1.000
_cell.angle_alpha   90.00
_cell.angle_beta   90.00
_cell.angle_gamma   90.00
#
_symmetry.space_group_name_H-M   'P 1'
#
loop_
_entity.id
_entity.type
_entity.pdbx_description
1 polymer ?
#
loop_
_entity_poly.entity_id
_entity_poly.type
_entity_poly.pdbx_seq_one_letter_code
_entity_poly.pdbx_strand_id
1 'polypeptide(L)' 'MQEFMVLPVGASSFRDAMRIGAEVYHSLKGVIKAKYGKDATNVGDEGGFAPNILENNEGTGRLGPSGDTPRTPGSL' A
#
# COMPACT_ATOMS: atom_id res chain seq x y z
N MET A 1 -3.77 -6.33 -12.15
CA MET A 1 -4.26 -5.06 -11.60
C MET A 1 -3.29 -3.98 -12.03
N GLN A 2 -3.77 -2.82 -12.50
CA GLN A 2 -2.91 -1.77 -13.07
C GLN A 2 -2.43 -0.79 -12.00
N GLU A 3 -3.32 -0.41 -11.07
CA GLU A 3 -3.04 0.63 -10.07
C GLU A 3 -3.45 0.20 -8.66
N PHE A 4 -2.68 0.65 -7.67
CA PHE A 4 -3.01 0.61 -6.25
C PHE A 4 -3.01 2.04 -5.72
N MET A 5 -4.18 2.55 -5.36
CA MET A 5 -4.35 3.91 -4.86
C MET A 5 -4.50 3.95 -3.34
N VAL A 6 -3.98 5.00 -2.71
CA VAL A 6 -4.18 5.29 -1.29
C VAL A 6 -5.19 6.42 -1.17
N LEU A 7 -6.27 6.18 -0.41
CA LEU A 7 -7.32 7.18 -0.17
C LEU A 7 -7.33 7.55 1.32
N PRO A 8 -6.88 8.77 1.70
CA PRO A 8 -6.85 9.22 3.09
C PRO A 8 -8.25 9.69 3.56
N VAL A 9 -9.19 8.75 3.69
CA VAL A 9 -10.61 9.03 4.04
C VAL A 9 -10.82 9.67 5.41
N GLY A 10 -9.84 9.59 6.31
CA GLY A 10 -9.88 10.16 7.66
C GLY A 10 -9.26 11.56 7.79
N ALA A 11 -8.81 12.17 6.70
CA ALA A 11 -8.17 13.49 6.76
C ALA A 11 -9.19 14.61 6.98
N SER A 12 -8.85 15.56 7.85
CA SER A 12 -9.72 16.69 8.23
C SER A 12 -9.79 17.80 7.17
N SER A 13 -8.87 17.79 6.20
CA SER A 13 -8.77 18.78 5.13
C SER A 13 -8.03 18.20 3.93
N PHE A 14 -8.16 18.84 2.76
CA PHE A 14 -7.38 18.45 1.57
C PHE A 14 -5.86 18.58 1.82
N ARG A 15 -5.44 19.60 2.59
CA ARG A 15 -4.03 19.77 2.97
C ARG A 15 -3.53 18.58 3.79
N ASP A 16 -4.32 18.12 4.76
CA ASP A 16 -3.98 16.95 5.55
C ASP A 16 -3.97 15.67 4.72
N ALA A 17 -4.95 15.51 3.82
CA ALA A 17 -5.01 14.38 2.90
C ALA A 17 -3.74 14.30 2.03
N MET A 18 -3.31 15.43 1.47
CA MET A 18 -2.08 15.51 0.67
C MET A 18 -0.83 15.18 1.49
N ARG A 19 -0.73 15.72 2.72
CA ARG A 19 0.39 15.41 3.62
C ARG A 19 0.45 13.92 3.94
N ILE A 20 -0.69 13.32 4.32
CA ILE A 20 -0.80 11.89 4.61
C ILE A 20 -0.41 11.06 3.38
N GLY A 21 -0.92 11.41 2.19
CA GLY A 21 -0.56 10.74 0.94
C GLY A 21 0.95 10.77 0.67
N ALA A 22 1.60 11.93 0.85
CA ALA A 22 3.04 12.07 0.68
C ALA A 22 3.85 11.27 1.70
N GLU A 23 3.45 11.29 2.98
CA GLU A 23 4.09 10.51 4.05
C GLU A 23 4.00 9.00 3.76
N VAL A 24 2.82 8.53 3.33
CA VAL A 24 2.62 7.13 2.93
C VAL A 24 3.48 6.76 1.71
N TYR A 25 3.53 7.62 0.69
CA TYR A 25 4.36 7.39 -0.50
C TYR A 25 5.84 7.27 -0.16
N HIS A 26 6.40 8.18 0.65
CA HIS A 26 7.81 8.11 1.06
C HIS A 26 8.10 6.89 1.95
N SER A 27 7.17 6.53 2.84
CA SER A 27 7.29 5.33 3.67
C SER A 27 7.27 4.06 2.81
N LEU A 28 6.38 4.00 1.81
CA LEU A 28 6.26 2.90 0.87
C LEU A 28 7.54 2.72 0.05
N LYS A 29 8.20 3.82 -0.37
CA LYS A 29 9.51 3.77 -1.03
C LYS A 29 10.54 3.00 -0.21
N GLY A 30 10.60 3.25 1.10
CA GLY A 30 11.50 2.56 2.02
C GLY A 30 11.21 1.05 2.10
N VAL A 31 9.93 0.69 2.22
CA VAL A 31 9.49 -0.71 2.26
C VAL A 31 9.80 -1.45 0.96
N ILE A 32 9.51 -0.84 -0.20
CA ILE A 32 9.79 -1.42 -1.52
C ILE A 32 11.29 -1.60 -1.70
N LYS A 33 12.09 -0.58 -1.37
CA LYS A 33 13.56 -0.65 -1.46
C LYS A 33 14.13 -1.78 -0.59
N ALA A 34 13.60 -1.95 0.62
CA ALA A 34 14.04 -2.99 1.53
C ALA A 34 13.67 -4.40 1.04
N LYS A 35 12.49 -4.57 0.43
CA LYS A 35 11.98 -5.89 -0.01
C LYS A 35 12.49 -6.31 -1.40
N TYR A 36 12.53 -5.39 -2.35
CA TYR A 36 12.80 -5.68 -3.77
C TYR A 36 14.08 -5.02 -4.30
N GLY A 37 14.81 -4.30 -3.45
CA GLY A 37 16.05 -3.62 -3.82
C GLY A 37 15.85 -2.18 -4.31
N LYS A 38 16.95 -1.45 -4.46
CA LYS A 38 16.96 -0.01 -4.80
C LYS A 38 16.29 0.29 -6.15
N ASP A 39 16.43 -0.62 -7.12
CA ASP A 39 15.97 -0.42 -8.49
C ASP A 39 14.44 -0.58 -8.62
N ALA A 40 13.79 -1.19 -7.63
CA ALA A 40 12.33 -1.33 -7.56
C ALA A 40 11.59 -0.04 -7.15
N THR A 41 12.32 1.06 -6.91
CA THR A 41 11.74 2.37 -6.54
C THR A 41 11.68 3.37 -7.69
N ASN A 42 11.87 2.91 -8.92
CA ASN A 42 11.61 3.72 -10.11
C ASN A 42 10.11 4.01 -10.24
N VAL A 43 9.80 5.13 -10.88
CA VAL A 43 8.43 5.63 -11.04
C VAL A 43 7.92 5.35 -12.45
N GLY A 44 6.65 4.98 -12.55
CA GLY A 44 5.92 4.86 -13.84
C GLY A 44 5.33 6.19 -14.28
N ASP A 45 4.49 6.16 -15.33
CA ASP A 45 3.94 7.35 -15.99
C ASP A 45 3.10 8.25 -15.07
N GLU A 46 2.45 7.67 -14.04
CA GLU A 46 1.65 8.40 -13.05
C GLU A 46 2.38 8.66 -11.72
N GLY A 47 3.69 8.41 -11.67
CA GLY A 47 4.53 8.67 -10.49
C GLY A 47 4.49 7.59 -9.39
N GLY A 48 3.68 6.54 -9.55
CA GLY A 48 3.66 5.36 -8.66
C GLY A 48 4.94 4.51 -8.78
N PHE A 49 5.30 3.78 -7.72
CA PHE A 49 6.41 2.82 -7.76
C PHE A 49 6.03 1.58 -8.56
N ALA A 50 6.96 1.08 -9.38
CA ALA A 50 6.77 -0.12 -10.20
C ALA A 50 7.72 -1.27 -9.77
N PRO A 51 7.53 -1.87 -8.59
CA PRO A 51 8.26 -3.09 -8.23
C PRO A 51 7.85 -4.23 -9.17
N ASN A 52 8.78 -5.14 -9.45
CA ASN A 52 8.52 -6.31 -10.30
C ASN A 52 7.76 -7.39 -9.50
N ILE A 53 6.49 -7.11 -9.18
CA ILE A 53 5.59 -8.02 -8.45
C ILE A 53 4.84 -8.91 -9.44
N LEU A 54 5.17 -10.21 -9.42
CA LEU A 54 4.55 -11.22 -10.27
C LEU A 54 3.17 -11.68 -9.77
N GLU A 55 2.83 -11.39 -8.49
CA GLU A 55 1.57 -11.81 -7.89
C GLU A 55 0.74 -10.64 -7.37
N ASN A 56 -0.51 -10.56 -7.83
CA ASN A 56 -1.47 -9.51 -7.48
C ASN A 56 -1.84 -9.46 -5.98
N ASN A 57 -1.56 -10.54 -5.23
CA ASN A 57 -1.89 -10.67 -3.82
C ASN A 57 -0.84 -10.05 -2.88
N GLU A 58 0.39 -9.81 -3.36
CA GLU A 58 1.43 -9.17 -2.53
C GLU A 58 1.18 -7.68 -2.28
N GLY A 59 0.44 -6.99 -3.16
CA GLY A 59 0.11 -5.57 -3.03
C GLY A 59 -0.92 -5.27 -1.94
N THR A 60 -1.84 -6.21 -1.69
CA THR A 60 -2.99 -6.00 -0.78
C THR A 60 -2.75 -6.52 0.63
N GLY A 61 -1.80 -7.44 0.83
CA GLY A 61 -1.58 -8.15 2.10
C GLY A 61 -1.11 -7.30 3.30
N ARG A 62 -0.89 -5.98 3.15
CA ARG A 62 -0.39 -5.11 4.23
C ARG A 62 -1.28 -3.89 4.54
N LEU A 63 -2.46 -3.79 3.93
CA LEU A 63 -3.49 -2.79 4.27
C LEU A 63 -4.64 -3.37 5.10
N GLY A 64 -4.59 -4.66 5.45
CA GLY A 64 -5.53 -5.29 6.37
C GLY A 64 -5.21 -4.97 7.83
N PRO A 65 -6.22 -4.79 8.70
CA PRO A 65 -5.98 -4.55 10.11
C PRO A 65 -5.25 -5.76 10.70
N SER A 66 -4.14 -5.49 11.39
CA SER A 66 -3.57 -6.41 12.38
C SER A 66 -4.63 -6.70 13.43
N GLY A 67 -5.32 -7.83 13.29
CA GLY A 67 -6.47 -8.17 14.11
C GLY A 67 -6.81 -9.64 13.97
N ASP A 68 -6.07 -10.44 14.73
CA ASP A 68 -6.42 -11.79 15.16
C ASP A 68 -7.93 -11.85 15.51
N THR A 69 -8.76 -12.47 14.66
CA THR A 69 -10.16 -12.75 14.99
C THR A 69 -10.41 -14.25 14.82
N PRO A 70 -10.75 -14.98 15.89
CA PRO A 70 -10.93 -16.43 15.82
C PRO A 70 -12.08 -16.79 14.90
N ARG A 71 -11.88 -17.78 14.02
CA ARG A 71 -12.96 -18.39 13.24
C ARG A 71 -13.92 -19.09 14.21
N THR A 72 -15.16 -18.64 14.30
CA THR A 72 -16.25 -19.43 14.88
C THR A 72 -16.64 -20.57 13.92
N PRO A 73 -16.68 -21.83 14.37
CA PRO A 73 -17.11 -22.95 13.54
C PRO A 73 -18.63 -23.10 13.54
N GLY A 74 -19.22 -23.15 12.34
CA GLY A 74 -20.41 -23.93 12.03
C GLY A 74 -21.78 -23.35 12.38
N SER A 75 -22.66 -23.30 11.36
CA SER A 75 -24.04 -23.74 11.51
C SER A 75 -24.54 -24.25 10.16
N LEU A 76 -25.25 -25.39 10.23
CA LEU A 76 -25.96 -26.12 9.17
C LEU A 76 -26.80 -25.24 8.24
#